data_AF-A0A9K3HZJ9-F1
#
_entry.id   AF-A0A9K3HZJ9-F1
#
_cell.length_a   1.000
_cell.length_b   1.000
_cell.length_c   1.000
_cell.angle_alpha   90.00
_cell.angle_beta   90.00
_cell.angle_gamma   90.00
#
_symmetry.space_group_name_H-M   'P 1'
#
loop_
_entity.id
_entity.type
_entity.pdbx_description
1 polymer ?
#
loop_
_entity_poly.entity_id
_entity_poly.type
_entity_poly.pdbx_seq_one_letter_code
_entity_poly.pdbx_strand_id
1 'polypeptide(L)'
;MSTLEYYVPGVYSHGDCHKIVDSLECGTSSQTQTLEYICSMVDDWEIQGTYSEPMVWIGIYIAVASLLCILAMAADLLHGFWNNKLWFPCKYFSLNAASITVITVTMKLPVDLSSEMPSYMDQAAKLGSLAFMCTMMTNFMPSLAAMDNKTLLANIIEVEEYWTQKLSEWKQSPIHFLSSGRSRTLVYNLKGIIISLCIKLQKVIVISCKGISLIPTVIPIYVVYYWKSVEAMLVTQPDESGTDNTDGDLSNYVLQIHDEMELVETTLMRISNSVNSYILEAEKEQNKDLLELLDKFTGFKGVENFDTDHVQSLLSFEIVNSWSLPIVTLTCIAVALPNIPKDKTKSLLRSVGEGLSYTHQVEENLNCEKEYVNIRKATIILWNEVEHKCKWLDKALQKDDFRGKTTREILKWFSNRANEFVTEFNRSINGEMVQNPPKELIAANSMYRIAETILLRDESNREATTEKQLFALLSGMIADILGACFTNLPRVIIVKCHESVIEKREASVKAAAKLLGKTSKIIERLEACELPSMDPDKMSYVDEWRLYLKQIIP
;
A
#
# COMPACT_ATOMS: atom_id res chain seq x y z
N MET A 1 44.17 10.67 32.10
CA MET A 1 45.06 9.52 31.79
C MET A 1 44.66 8.42 32.76
N SER A 2 43.67 7.64 32.35
CA SER A 2 43.00 6.65 33.18
C SER A 2 42.71 5.46 32.29
N THR A 3 43.59 4.47 32.47
CA THR A 3 43.48 3.03 32.24
C THR A 3 42.13 2.52 31.73
N LEU A 4 42.13 2.03 30.48
CA LEU A 4 41.18 1.03 29.99
C LEU A 4 41.38 -0.25 30.82
N GLU A 5 40.37 -0.65 31.58
CA GLU A 5 40.26 -2.01 32.11
C GLU A 5 39.29 -2.83 31.24
N TYR A 6 39.88 -3.87 30.65
CA TYR A 6 39.35 -5.13 30.11
C TYR A 6 37.85 -5.32 29.88
N TYR A 7 37.57 -5.52 28.58
CA TYR A 7 36.34 -5.96 27.92
C TYR A 7 36.03 -7.44 28.22
N VAL A 8 34.78 -7.74 28.57
CA VAL A 8 34.22 -9.11 28.68
C VAL A 8 33.09 -9.25 27.67
N PRO A 9 33.17 -10.11 26.64
CA PRO A 9 32.08 -10.31 25.69
C PRO A 9 31.02 -11.23 26.31
N GLY A 10 29.76 -10.77 26.36
CA GLY A 10 28.63 -11.58 26.81
C GLY A 10 27.53 -10.87 27.61
N VAL A 11 27.58 -9.55 27.78
CA VAL A 11 26.53 -8.81 28.49
C VAL A 11 26.18 -7.54 27.72
N TYR A 12 25.32 -7.66 26.72
CA TYR A 12 24.47 -6.58 26.26
C TYR A 12 23.05 -7.14 26.22
N SER A 13 22.18 -6.64 27.11
CA SER A 13 20.77 -7.03 27.18
C SER A 13 19.91 -5.79 27.32
N HIS A 14 18.86 -5.66 26.48
CA HIS A 14 17.62 -4.88 26.66
C HIS A 14 17.72 -3.37 27.03
N GLY A 15 18.88 -2.82 27.40
CA GLY A 15 18.97 -1.49 28.04
C GLY A 15 20.17 -0.65 27.63
N ASP A 16 21.01 -1.12 26.71
CA ASP A 16 22.27 -0.44 26.41
C ASP A 16 22.20 0.51 25.21
N CYS A 17 21.23 0.34 24.29
CA CYS A 17 20.93 1.35 23.26
C CYS A 17 20.47 2.67 23.91
N HIS A 18 19.59 2.58 24.90
CA HIS A 18 19.15 3.74 25.70
C HIS A 18 20.29 4.37 26.52
N LYS A 19 21.23 3.60 27.06
CA LYS A 19 22.41 4.16 27.75
C LYS A 19 23.35 4.93 26.83
N ILE A 20 23.44 4.54 25.55
CA ILE A 20 24.21 5.29 24.54
C ILE A 20 23.50 6.60 24.20
N VAL A 21 22.16 6.59 24.11
CA VAL A 21 21.33 7.79 23.95
C VAL A 21 21.50 8.75 25.13
N ASP A 22 21.46 8.24 26.37
CA ASP A 22 21.68 9.02 27.59
C ASP A 22 23.10 9.62 27.65
N SER A 23 24.10 8.96 27.05
CA SER A 23 25.48 9.47 26.98
C SER A 23 25.71 10.55 25.91
N LEU A 24 24.73 10.77 25.03
CA LEU A 24 24.77 11.71 23.89
C LEU A 24 24.01 13.03 24.15
N GLU A 25 23.74 13.37 25.42
CA GLU A 25 23.00 14.56 25.93
C GLU A 25 23.53 15.96 25.51
N CYS A 26 24.27 16.11 24.40
CA CYS A 26 24.75 17.38 23.89
C CYS A 26 24.30 17.70 22.43
N GLY A 27 23.26 17.03 21.92
CA GLY A 27 22.68 17.26 20.58
C GLY A 27 21.20 17.67 20.60
N THR A 28 20.76 18.42 19.57
CA THR A 28 19.40 18.96 19.39
C THR A 28 18.29 17.90 19.48
N SER A 29 17.15 18.24 20.11
CA SER A 29 16.03 17.32 20.47
C SER A 29 15.48 16.44 19.33
N SER A 30 15.58 16.87 18.07
CA SER A 30 15.15 16.11 16.89
C SER A 30 16.01 14.85 16.63
N GLN A 31 17.31 14.89 16.94
CA GLN A 31 18.21 13.75 16.74
C GLN A 31 18.04 12.69 17.84
N THR A 32 17.72 13.12 19.06
CA THR A 32 17.47 12.25 20.22
C THR A 32 16.18 11.43 20.03
N GLN A 33 15.10 12.04 19.53
CA GLN A 33 13.87 11.32 19.17
C GLN A 33 14.08 10.31 18.04
N THR A 34 14.90 10.66 17.05
CA THR A 34 15.25 9.75 15.95
C THR A 34 16.05 8.55 16.46
N LEU A 35 16.94 8.74 17.44
CA LEU A 35 17.73 7.66 18.04
C LEU A 35 16.89 6.76 18.96
N GLU A 36 16.04 7.31 19.82
CA GLU A 36 15.10 6.52 20.64
C GLU A 36 14.17 5.69 19.76
N TYR A 37 13.71 6.26 18.65
CA TYR A 37 12.90 5.58 17.65
C TYR A 37 13.64 4.42 16.96
N ILE A 38 14.93 4.62 16.63
CA ILE A 38 15.78 3.55 16.09
C ILE A 38 16.00 2.44 17.13
N CYS A 39 16.21 2.78 18.41
CA CYS A 39 16.32 1.77 19.47
C CYS A 39 15.04 0.93 19.60
N SER A 40 13.85 1.55 19.52
CA SER A 40 12.58 0.81 19.57
C SER A 40 12.35 -0.13 18.37
N MET A 41 12.90 0.22 17.21
CA MET A 41 12.86 -0.61 16.00
C MET A 41 13.85 -1.78 16.06
N VAL A 42 14.99 -1.60 16.74
CA VAL A 42 15.96 -2.68 17.03
C VAL A 42 15.34 -3.69 18.00
N ASP A 43 14.63 -3.22 19.03
CA ASP A 43 13.91 -4.09 19.96
C ASP A 43 12.85 -4.95 19.25
N ASP A 44 12.11 -4.38 18.28
CA ASP A 44 11.13 -5.14 17.47
C ASP A 44 11.80 -6.18 16.54
N TRP A 45 13.00 -5.89 16.01
CA TRP A 45 13.73 -6.80 15.13
C TRP A 45 14.37 -7.99 15.87
N GLU A 46 14.86 -7.80 17.08
CA GLU A 46 15.40 -8.89 17.91
C GLU A 46 14.28 -9.85 18.35
N ILE A 47 13.10 -9.29 18.65
CA ILE A 47 11.87 -10.06 18.88
C ILE A 47 11.46 -10.82 17.60
N GLN A 48 11.54 -10.19 16.42
CA GLN A 48 11.20 -10.82 15.14
C GLN A 48 12.20 -11.92 14.71
N GLY A 49 13.48 -11.80 15.05
CA GLY A 49 14.50 -12.84 14.86
C GLY A 49 14.12 -14.14 15.60
N THR A 50 13.55 -14.01 16.79
CA THR A 50 13.05 -15.14 17.59
C THR A 50 11.86 -15.86 16.92
N TYR A 51 11.06 -15.15 16.11
CA TYR A 51 9.95 -15.73 15.33
C TYR A 51 10.39 -16.35 13.98
N SER A 52 11.63 -16.15 13.55
CA SER A 52 12.15 -16.65 12.27
C SER A 52 12.73 -18.07 12.35
N GLU A 53 13.00 -18.59 13.55
CA GLU A 53 13.43 -19.98 13.81
C GLU A 53 12.56 -21.06 13.12
N PRO A 54 11.21 -21.03 13.19
CA PRO A 54 10.38 -22.02 12.49
C PRO A 54 10.47 -21.91 10.95
N MET A 55 10.84 -20.75 10.40
CA MET A 55 10.95 -20.53 8.96
C MET A 55 12.18 -21.21 8.36
N VAL A 56 13.29 -21.28 9.12
CA VAL A 56 14.52 -21.98 8.74
C VAL A 56 14.28 -23.49 8.64
N TRP A 57 13.54 -24.07 9.59
CA TRP A 57 13.18 -25.50 9.58
C TRP A 57 12.28 -25.88 8.39
N ILE A 58 11.35 -25.00 8.01
CA ILE A 58 10.52 -25.17 6.81
C ILE A 58 11.39 -25.14 5.54
N GLY A 59 12.37 -24.22 5.47
CA GLY A 59 13.33 -24.14 4.36
C GLY A 59 14.19 -25.39 4.19
N ILE A 60 14.71 -25.94 5.30
CA ILE A 60 15.49 -27.19 5.30
C ILE A 60 14.64 -28.36 4.80
N TYR A 61 13.39 -28.47 5.27
CA TYR A 61 12.48 -29.54 4.84
C TYR A 61 12.20 -29.49 3.32
N ILE A 62 12.01 -28.30 2.76
CA ILE A 62 11.79 -28.10 1.32
C ILE A 62 13.06 -28.45 0.54
N ALA A 63 14.24 -28.02 0.99
CA ALA A 63 15.51 -28.31 0.32
C ALA A 63 15.80 -29.82 0.25
N VAL A 64 15.56 -30.55 1.35
CA VAL A 64 15.73 -32.02 1.41
C VAL A 64 14.73 -32.72 0.48
N ALA A 65 13.47 -32.29 0.47
CA ALA A 65 12.45 -32.84 -0.43
C ALA A 65 12.80 -32.61 -1.92
N SER A 66 13.26 -31.42 -2.28
CA SER A 66 13.71 -31.10 -3.64
C SER A 66 14.93 -31.94 -4.06
N LEU A 67 15.90 -32.12 -3.17
CA LEU A 67 17.09 -32.95 -3.46
C LEU A 67 16.72 -34.41 -3.75
N LEU A 68 15.81 -34.99 -2.96
CA LEU A 68 15.31 -36.35 -3.17
C LEU A 68 14.62 -36.51 -4.54
N CYS A 69 13.83 -35.52 -4.96
CA CYS A 69 13.22 -35.50 -6.29
C CYS A 69 14.27 -35.43 -7.41
N ILE A 70 15.30 -34.60 -7.26
CA ILE A 70 16.37 -34.45 -8.27
C ILE A 70 17.13 -35.78 -8.44
N LEU A 71 17.48 -36.44 -7.33
CA LEU A 71 18.20 -37.71 -7.37
C LEU A 71 17.36 -38.83 -8.01
N ALA A 72 16.05 -38.88 -7.71
CA ALA A 72 15.15 -39.85 -8.33
C ALA A 72 14.99 -39.62 -9.84
N MET A 73 14.84 -38.36 -10.27
CA MET A 73 14.79 -38.00 -11.69
C MET A 73 16.11 -38.31 -12.41
N ALA A 74 17.26 -38.05 -11.79
CA ALA A 74 18.57 -38.39 -12.35
C ALA A 74 18.78 -39.91 -12.48
N ALA A 75 18.30 -40.70 -11.51
CA ALA A 75 18.37 -42.16 -11.56
C ALA A 75 17.52 -42.76 -12.69
N ASP A 76 16.31 -42.22 -12.93
CA ASP A 76 15.47 -42.63 -14.06
C ASP A 76 16.13 -42.26 -15.42
N LEU A 77 16.81 -41.12 -15.48
CA LEU A 77 17.52 -40.64 -16.67
C LEU A 77 18.74 -41.53 -16.99
N LEU A 78 19.54 -41.89 -15.97
CA LEU A 78 20.66 -42.81 -16.10
C LEU A 78 20.21 -44.23 -16.47
N HIS A 79 19.10 -44.71 -15.90
CA HIS A 79 18.54 -46.02 -16.20
C HIS A 79 18.00 -46.12 -17.64
N GLY A 80 17.35 -45.07 -18.14
CA GLY A 80 16.92 -44.99 -19.54
C GLY A 80 18.09 -44.99 -20.52
N PHE A 81 19.15 -44.24 -20.18
CA PHE A 81 20.38 -44.14 -20.97
C PHE A 81 21.13 -45.47 -21.08
N TRP A 82 21.33 -46.18 -19.96
CA TRP A 82 22.04 -47.47 -19.96
C TRP A 82 21.29 -48.59 -20.71
N ASN A 83 19.97 -48.47 -20.85
CA ASN A 83 19.16 -49.45 -21.58
C ASN A 83 18.92 -49.10 -23.06
N ASN A 84 19.59 -48.08 -23.60
CA ASN A 84 19.45 -47.60 -25.00
C ASN A 84 18.00 -47.34 -25.43
N LYS A 85 17.12 -47.01 -24.48
CA LYS A 85 15.74 -46.60 -24.76
C LYS A 85 15.67 -45.08 -24.60
N LEU A 86 15.41 -44.36 -25.70
CA LEU A 86 15.14 -42.91 -25.71
C LEU A 86 13.78 -42.55 -25.06
N TRP A 87 13.21 -43.45 -24.26
CA TRP A 87 11.91 -43.32 -23.64
C TRP A 87 12.04 -43.66 -22.15
N PHE A 88 11.70 -42.70 -21.29
CA PHE A 88 11.82 -42.78 -19.83
C PHE A 88 10.89 -43.89 -19.26
N PRO A 89 11.41 -45.04 -18.78
CA PRO A 89 10.65 -45.88 -17.88
C PRO A 89 10.83 -45.30 -16.47
N CYS A 90 9.87 -44.50 -15.99
CA CYS A 90 9.90 -43.94 -14.63
C CYS A 90 9.76 -45.07 -13.61
N LYS A 91 10.88 -45.68 -13.21
CA LYS A 91 10.91 -46.79 -12.24
C LYS A 91 11.09 -46.25 -10.83
N TYR A 92 11.84 -45.16 -10.67
CA TYR A 92 12.21 -44.57 -9.38
C TYR A 92 11.37 -43.33 -9.03
N PHE A 93 10.99 -42.50 -10.01
CA PHE A 93 10.12 -41.33 -9.85
C PHE A 93 8.73 -41.56 -10.48
N SER A 94 8.11 -42.70 -10.16
CA SER A 94 6.74 -43.02 -10.60
C SER A 94 5.70 -42.18 -9.83
N LEU A 95 4.62 -41.75 -10.48
CA LEU A 95 3.48 -41.09 -9.84
C LEU A 95 2.74 -42.08 -8.93
N ASN A 96 3.08 -42.09 -7.65
CA ASN A 96 2.45 -42.86 -6.59
C ASN A 96 2.15 -41.93 -5.40
N ALA A 97 1.45 -42.42 -4.38
CA ALA A 97 1.04 -41.57 -3.25
C ALA A 97 2.22 -40.89 -2.53
N ALA A 98 3.39 -41.54 -2.49
CA ALA A 98 4.59 -40.99 -1.87
C ALA A 98 5.20 -39.85 -2.70
N SER A 99 5.35 -40.03 -4.02
CA SER A 99 5.87 -38.97 -4.91
C SER A 99 4.92 -37.80 -5.03
N ILE A 100 3.60 -38.00 -5.03
CA ILE A 100 2.61 -36.91 -4.99
C ILE A 100 2.75 -36.06 -3.70
N THR A 101 3.04 -36.69 -2.57
CA THR A 101 3.23 -35.97 -1.29
C THR A 101 4.50 -35.11 -1.32
N VAL A 102 5.61 -35.66 -1.84
CA VAL A 102 6.87 -34.90 -2.01
C VAL A 102 6.71 -33.79 -3.04
N ILE A 103 5.98 -34.03 -4.13
CA ILE A 103 5.60 -33.02 -5.13
C ILE A 103 4.76 -31.90 -4.48
N THR A 104 3.79 -32.25 -3.64
CA THR A 104 2.93 -31.25 -2.96
C THR A 104 3.75 -30.36 -2.01
N VAL A 105 4.70 -30.94 -1.29
CA VAL A 105 5.63 -30.20 -0.42
C VAL A 105 6.56 -29.27 -1.22
N THR A 106 7.15 -29.79 -2.30
CA THR A 106 8.05 -29.00 -3.17
C THR A 106 7.31 -27.96 -4.01
N MET A 107 6.03 -28.15 -4.28
CA MET A 107 5.15 -27.19 -4.97
C MET A 107 4.64 -26.08 -4.05
N LYS A 108 4.66 -26.27 -2.72
CA LYS A 108 4.16 -25.27 -1.77
C LYS A 108 4.90 -23.93 -1.90
N LEU A 109 6.23 -23.98 -2.01
CA LEU A 109 7.07 -22.80 -2.16
C LEU A 109 6.78 -22.00 -3.48
N PRO A 110 6.83 -22.59 -4.69
CA PRO A 110 6.54 -21.85 -5.91
C PRO A 110 5.07 -21.43 -6.09
N VAL A 111 4.11 -22.10 -5.44
CA VAL A 111 2.68 -21.73 -5.49
C VAL A 111 2.35 -20.58 -4.52
N ASP A 112 2.96 -20.55 -3.34
CA ASP A 112 2.78 -19.46 -2.36
C ASP A 112 3.58 -18.17 -2.74
N LEU A 113 4.57 -18.25 -3.66
CA LEU A 113 5.45 -17.13 -4.08
C LEU A 113 4.95 -16.29 -5.27
N SER A 114 3.63 -16.12 -5.42
CA SER A 114 3.03 -15.33 -6.52
C SER A 114 3.09 -13.80 -6.33
N SER A 115 3.70 -13.30 -5.25
CA SER A 115 3.99 -11.89 -4.99
C SER A 115 5.33 -11.42 -5.61
N GLU A 116 5.51 -10.10 -5.77
CA GLU A 116 6.76 -9.47 -6.21
C GLU A 116 7.85 -9.59 -5.12
N MET A 117 9.06 -10.01 -5.49
CA MET A 117 10.21 -10.16 -4.56
C MET A 117 11.37 -9.22 -4.95
N PRO A 118 11.95 -8.44 -4.02
CA PRO A 118 12.96 -7.43 -4.32
C PRO A 118 14.43 -7.91 -4.21
N SER A 119 14.72 -9.07 -3.60
CA SER A 119 16.09 -9.58 -3.38
C SER A 119 16.58 -10.48 -4.53
N TYR A 120 17.85 -10.34 -4.93
CA TYR A 120 18.48 -11.14 -5.99
C TYR A 120 18.53 -12.64 -5.66
N MET A 121 18.81 -12.99 -4.40
CA MET A 121 18.88 -14.39 -3.95
C MET A 121 17.50 -15.04 -3.95
N ASP A 122 16.47 -14.28 -3.61
CA ASP A 122 15.08 -14.71 -3.62
C ASP A 122 14.55 -14.85 -5.07
N GLN A 123 14.99 -13.96 -5.96
CA GLN A 123 14.71 -14.07 -7.39
C GLN A 123 15.40 -15.28 -8.03
N ALA A 124 16.62 -15.62 -7.59
CA ALA A 124 17.33 -16.83 -8.01
C ALA A 124 16.65 -18.10 -7.47
N ALA A 125 16.20 -18.10 -6.22
CA ALA A 125 15.41 -19.20 -5.64
C ALA A 125 14.05 -19.37 -6.35
N LYS A 126 13.40 -18.26 -6.75
CA LYS A 126 12.18 -18.26 -7.56
C LYS A 126 12.40 -18.82 -8.95
N LEU A 127 13.48 -18.39 -9.61
CA LEU A 127 13.84 -18.91 -10.94
C LEU A 127 14.22 -20.40 -10.87
N GLY A 128 14.98 -20.81 -9.85
CA GLY A 128 15.37 -22.19 -9.63
C GLY A 128 14.20 -23.11 -9.29
N SER A 129 13.27 -22.68 -8.44
CA SER A 129 12.07 -23.45 -8.08
C SER A 129 11.07 -23.55 -9.24
N LEU A 130 10.92 -22.48 -10.05
CA LEU A 130 10.12 -22.51 -11.27
C LEU A 130 10.74 -23.43 -12.33
N ALA A 131 12.06 -23.35 -12.54
CA ALA A 131 12.78 -24.24 -13.46
C ALA A 131 12.71 -25.70 -13.01
N PHE A 132 12.80 -25.95 -11.71
CA PHE A 132 12.61 -27.28 -11.11
C PHE A 132 11.19 -27.81 -11.34
N MET A 133 10.15 -26.99 -11.14
CA MET A 133 8.76 -27.36 -11.44
C MET A 133 8.56 -27.70 -12.92
N CYS A 134 9.07 -26.86 -13.84
CA CYS A 134 9.01 -27.12 -15.28
C CYS A 134 9.71 -28.44 -15.64
N THR A 135 10.91 -28.67 -15.10
CA THR A 135 11.69 -29.90 -15.33
C THR A 135 10.94 -31.14 -14.83
N MET A 136 10.30 -31.04 -13.67
CA MET A 136 9.52 -32.12 -13.08
C MET A 136 8.28 -32.46 -13.95
N MET A 137 7.55 -31.46 -14.41
CA MET A 137 6.40 -31.66 -15.32
C MET A 137 6.81 -32.18 -16.71
N THR A 138 7.95 -31.75 -17.24
CA THR A 138 8.49 -32.24 -18.52
C THR A 138 8.94 -33.69 -18.43
N ASN A 139 9.41 -34.18 -17.28
CA ASN A 139 9.70 -35.61 -17.09
C ASN A 139 8.41 -36.47 -17.01
N PHE A 140 7.28 -35.90 -16.57
CA PHE A 140 6.00 -36.61 -16.54
C PHE A 140 5.25 -36.63 -17.89
N MET A 141 5.44 -35.62 -18.73
CA MET A 141 4.69 -35.47 -20.00
C MET A 141 4.89 -36.60 -21.04
N PRO A 142 6.10 -37.18 -21.23
CA PRO A 142 6.35 -38.25 -22.19
C PRO A 142 5.68 -39.59 -21.87
N SER A 143 5.34 -39.84 -20.60
CA SER A 143 4.68 -41.10 -20.18
C SER A 143 3.23 -41.24 -20.64
N LEU A 144 2.63 -40.18 -21.19
CA LEU A 144 1.21 -40.13 -21.60
C LEU A 144 0.96 -40.17 -23.12
N ALA A 145 1.97 -40.09 -23.99
CA ALA A 145 1.76 -40.12 -25.44
C ALA A 145 2.93 -40.78 -26.18
N ALA A 146 2.77 -42.05 -26.54
CA ALA A 146 3.66 -42.76 -27.45
C ALA A 146 3.30 -42.38 -28.91
N MET A 147 4.15 -41.63 -29.63
CA MET A 147 3.95 -41.38 -31.07
C MET A 147 5.24 -41.02 -31.84
N ASP A 148 5.26 -41.33 -33.15
CA ASP A 148 6.38 -41.29 -34.10
C ASP A 148 6.85 -39.86 -34.49
N ASN A 149 8.05 -39.73 -35.08
CA ASN A 149 8.70 -38.45 -35.40
C ASN A 149 7.91 -37.53 -36.37
N LYS A 150 7.11 -38.09 -37.29
CA LYS A 150 6.24 -37.29 -38.18
C LYS A 150 5.03 -36.69 -37.45
N THR A 151 4.53 -37.38 -36.42
CA THR A 151 3.41 -36.91 -35.58
C THR A 151 3.85 -35.83 -34.58
N LEU A 152 5.13 -35.81 -34.17
CA LEU A 152 5.68 -34.75 -33.31
C LEU A 152 5.66 -33.38 -33.99
N LEU A 153 6.11 -33.28 -35.24
CA LEU A 153 6.09 -32.01 -35.99
C LEU A 153 4.67 -31.51 -36.26
N ALA A 154 3.73 -32.42 -36.53
CA ALA A 154 2.32 -32.08 -36.68
C ALA A 154 1.72 -31.54 -35.37
N ASN A 155 1.99 -32.19 -34.22
CA ASN A 155 1.51 -31.78 -32.91
C ASN A 155 2.08 -30.45 -32.39
N ILE A 156 3.28 -30.05 -32.86
CA ILE A 156 3.90 -28.77 -32.50
C ILE A 156 3.21 -27.60 -33.21
N ILE A 157 2.79 -27.81 -34.46
CA ILE A 157 2.15 -26.78 -35.29
C ILE A 157 0.63 -26.74 -35.04
N GLU A 158 0.03 -27.86 -34.64
CA GLU A 158 -1.38 -27.96 -34.32
C GLU A 158 -1.70 -27.29 -32.96
N VAL A 159 -2.59 -26.31 -33.00
CA VAL A 159 -3.13 -25.64 -31.81
C VAL A 159 -4.51 -26.19 -31.55
N GLU A 160 -4.66 -26.94 -30.45
CA GLU A 160 -5.95 -27.52 -30.04
C GLU A 160 -7.02 -26.44 -29.87
N GLU A 161 -8.25 -26.73 -30.31
CA GLU A 161 -9.33 -25.75 -30.44
C GLU A 161 -9.70 -25.07 -29.10
N TYR A 162 -9.61 -25.81 -27.99
CA TYR A 162 -9.95 -25.32 -26.64
C TYR A 162 -9.10 -24.11 -26.21
N TRP A 163 -7.85 -23.99 -26.69
CA TRP A 163 -7.00 -22.83 -26.38
C TRP A 163 -7.54 -21.52 -26.96
N THR A 164 -8.32 -21.59 -28.03
CA THR A 164 -8.89 -20.40 -28.70
C THR A 164 -10.41 -20.29 -28.58
N GLN A 165 -11.05 -21.32 -28.02
CA GLN A 165 -12.50 -21.46 -27.94
C GLN A 165 -13.17 -20.27 -27.25
N LYS A 166 -12.72 -19.89 -26.05
CA LYS A 166 -13.33 -18.80 -25.26
C LYS A 166 -13.22 -17.43 -25.94
N LEU A 167 -12.12 -17.16 -26.65
CA LEU A 167 -11.96 -15.95 -27.46
C LEU A 167 -12.86 -15.98 -28.70
N SER A 168 -13.07 -17.15 -29.30
CA SER A 168 -13.98 -17.32 -30.43
C SER A 168 -15.44 -17.10 -30.03
N GLU A 169 -15.83 -17.55 -28.84
CA GLU A 169 -17.16 -17.32 -28.25
C GLU A 169 -17.37 -15.82 -27.96
N TRP A 170 -16.36 -15.13 -27.42
CA TRP A 170 -16.41 -13.68 -27.18
C TRP A 170 -16.45 -12.84 -28.45
N LYS A 171 -15.90 -13.35 -29.56
CA LYS A 171 -16.02 -12.74 -30.88
C LYS A 171 -17.48 -12.73 -31.38
N GLN A 172 -18.27 -13.74 -31.00
CA GLN A 172 -19.66 -13.91 -31.42
C GLN A 172 -20.68 -13.31 -30.43
N SER A 173 -20.26 -12.89 -29.24
CA SER A 173 -21.17 -12.41 -28.20
C SER A 173 -21.75 -11.00 -28.48
N PRO A 174 -23.09 -10.81 -28.39
CA PRO A 174 -23.72 -9.49 -28.50
C PRO A 174 -23.58 -8.71 -27.17
N ILE A 175 -23.28 -7.40 -27.26
CA ILE A 175 -23.22 -6.49 -26.11
C ILE A 175 -24.60 -5.85 -25.91
N HIS A 176 -25.19 -6.00 -24.72
CA HIS A 176 -26.57 -5.59 -24.43
C HIS A 176 -26.74 -4.13 -23.94
N PHE A 177 -25.69 -3.34 -23.94
CA PHE A 177 -25.71 -2.00 -23.32
C PHE A 177 -25.00 -1.00 -24.22
N LEU A 178 -25.76 -0.14 -24.92
CA LEU A 178 -25.40 1.22 -25.40
C LEU A 178 -26.49 1.78 -26.33
N SER A 179 -26.98 2.98 -26.01
CA SER A 179 -28.01 3.72 -26.74
C SER A 179 -27.39 4.75 -27.71
N SER A 180 -27.27 4.39 -28.99
CA SER A 180 -27.34 5.26 -30.19
C SER A 180 -26.71 4.58 -31.43
N GLY A 181 -27.34 4.72 -32.60
CA GLY A 181 -27.09 3.86 -33.78
C GLY A 181 -25.79 4.07 -34.56
N ARG A 182 -25.06 5.19 -34.37
CA ARG A 182 -23.87 5.54 -35.18
C ARG A 182 -22.54 5.07 -34.55
N SER A 183 -22.45 5.00 -33.22
CA SER A 183 -21.29 4.46 -32.47
C SER A 183 -21.28 2.93 -32.47
N ARG A 184 -22.45 2.30 -32.60
CA ARG A 184 -22.64 0.85 -32.56
C ARG A 184 -21.84 0.11 -33.63
N THR A 185 -21.88 0.55 -34.89
CA THR A 185 -21.14 -0.09 -36.00
C THR A 185 -19.62 0.01 -35.83
N LEU A 186 -19.12 1.16 -35.33
CA LEU A 186 -17.69 1.36 -35.09
C LEU A 186 -17.18 0.48 -33.94
N VAL A 187 -17.95 0.36 -32.86
CA VAL A 187 -17.60 -0.49 -31.71
C VAL A 187 -17.62 -1.97 -32.10
N TYR A 188 -18.58 -2.42 -32.93
CA TYR A 188 -18.59 -3.80 -33.44
C TYR A 188 -17.38 -4.10 -34.33
N ASN A 189 -17.05 -3.19 -35.25
CA ASN A 189 -15.89 -3.36 -36.14
C ASN A 189 -14.57 -3.37 -35.34
N LEU A 190 -14.42 -2.47 -34.36
CA LEU A 190 -13.24 -2.44 -33.49
C LEU A 190 -13.13 -3.69 -32.60
N LYS A 191 -14.22 -4.13 -31.95
CA LYS A 191 -14.26 -5.37 -31.17
C LYS A 191 -13.83 -6.58 -32.02
N GLY A 192 -14.36 -6.68 -33.25
CA GLY A 192 -14.03 -7.76 -34.17
C GLY A 192 -12.56 -7.81 -34.55
N ILE A 193 -11.96 -6.63 -34.82
CA ILE A 193 -10.52 -6.51 -35.15
C ILE A 193 -9.66 -6.89 -33.94
N ILE A 194 -9.96 -6.37 -32.75
CA ILE A 194 -9.18 -6.61 -31.52
C ILE A 194 -9.19 -8.09 -31.16
N ILE A 195 -10.38 -8.71 -31.08
CA ILE A 195 -10.48 -10.14 -30.72
C ILE A 195 -9.82 -11.02 -31.80
N SER A 196 -9.90 -10.64 -33.07
CA SER A 196 -9.22 -11.36 -34.14
C SER A 196 -7.69 -11.29 -34.05
N LEU A 197 -7.13 -10.18 -33.54
CA LEU A 197 -5.70 -10.07 -33.27
C LEU A 197 -5.29 -10.90 -32.06
N CYS A 198 -6.09 -10.89 -30.99
CA CYS A 198 -5.85 -11.70 -29.79
C CYS A 198 -5.82 -13.20 -30.09
N ILE A 199 -6.72 -13.71 -30.93
CA ILE A 199 -6.73 -15.13 -31.33
C ILE A 199 -5.44 -15.48 -32.09
N LYS A 200 -4.96 -14.61 -32.99
CA LYS A 200 -3.71 -14.85 -33.71
C LYS A 200 -2.50 -14.85 -32.77
N LEU A 201 -2.44 -13.89 -31.85
CA LEU A 201 -1.37 -13.78 -30.87
C LEU A 201 -1.33 -15.00 -29.93
N GLN A 202 -2.49 -15.44 -29.44
CA GLN A 202 -2.59 -16.61 -28.56
C GLN A 202 -2.13 -17.90 -29.27
N LYS A 203 -2.44 -18.08 -30.56
CA LYS A 203 -1.92 -19.21 -31.35
C LYS A 203 -0.40 -19.19 -31.46
N VAL A 204 0.19 -18.01 -31.72
CA VAL A 204 1.66 -17.85 -31.80
C VAL A 204 2.34 -18.13 -30.46
N ILE A 205 1.74 -17.68 -29.36
CA ILE A 205 2.25 -17.94 -28.01
C ILE A 205 2.22 -19.43 -27.69
N VAL A 206 1.13 -20.14 -27.99
CA VAL A 206 1.03 -21.59 -27.74
C VAL A 206 2.08 -22.37 -28.54
N ILE A 207 2.26 -22.03 -29.83
CA ILE A 207 3.27 -22.68 -30.69
C ILE A 207 4.69 -22.41 -30.17
N SER A 208 5.01 -21.16 -29.79
CA SER A 208 6.33 -20.82 -29.26
C SER A 208 6.61 -21.50 -27.91
N CYS A 209 5.62 -21.63 -27.03
CA CYS A 209 5.75 -22.35 -25.77
C CYS A 209 5.97 -23.87 -25.99
N LYS A 210 5.25 -24.49 -26.93
CA LYS A 210 5.48 -25.90 -27.34
C LYS A 210 6.91 -26.08 -27.90
N GLY A 211 7.45 -25.10 -28.61
CA GLY A 211 8.82 -25.11 -29.12
C GLY A 211 9.91 -24.96 -28.05
N ILE A 212 9.70 -24.08 -27.06
CA ILE A 212 10.63 -23.85 -25.94
C ILE A 212 10.77 -25.11 -25.06
N SER A 213 9.70 -25.91 -24.93
CA SER A 213 9.73 -27.17 -24.18
C SER A 213 10.65 -28.26 -24.78
N LEU A 214 11.20 -28.06 -25.98
CA LEU A 214 12.17 -28.97 -26.62
C LEU A 214 13.62 -28.56 -26.35
N ILE A 215 13.86 -27.38 -25.77
CA ILE A 215 15.21 -26.90 -25.44
C ILE A 215 15.90 -27.80 -24.39
N PRO A 216 15.20 -28.29 -23.34
CA PRO A 216 15.79 -29.21 -22.36
C PRO A 216 16.20 -30.57 -22.92
N THR A 217 15.73 -30.98 -24.10
CA THR A 217 16.11 -32.27 -24.71
C THR A 217 17.32 -32.15 -25.63
N VAL A 218 17.54 -30.98 -26.26
CA VAL A 218 18.63 -30.75 -27.21
C VAL A 218 19.95 -30.36 -26.51
N ILE A 219 19.88 -29.59 -25.42
CA ILE A 219 21.06 -29.12 -24.69
C ILE A 219 21.90 -30.27 -24.07
N PRO A 220 21.30 -31.28 -23.40
CA PRO A 220 22.06 -32.40 -22.85
C PRO A 220 22.74 -33.25 -23.94
N ILE A 221 22.10 -33.39 -25.11
CA ILE A 221 22.67 -34.11 -26.26
C ILE A 221 23.93 -33.41 -26.76
N TYR A 222 23.92 -32.07 -26.83
CA TYR A 222 25.07 -31.27 -27.24
C TYR A 222 26.21 -31.31 -26.21
N VAL A 223 25.88 -31.25 -24.91
CA VAL A 223 26.85 -31.32 -23.81
C VAL A 223 27.50 -32.72 -23.72
N VAL A 224 26.74 -33.79 -23.92
CA VAL A 224 27.27 -35.17 -23.95
C VAL A 224 28.15 -35.41 -25.18
N TYR A 225 27.82 -34.81 -26.34
CA TYR A 225 28.68 -34.87 -27.53
C TYR A 225 30.02 -34.16 -27.29
N TYR A 226 29.98 -33.03 -26.57
CA TYR A 226 31.17 -32.29 -26.15
C TYR A 226 31.99 -33.08 -25.12
N TRP A 227 31.34 -33.71 -24.14
CA TRP A 227 31.98 -34.50 -23.10
C TRP A 227 32.66 -35.76 -23.65
N LYS A 228 32.03 -36.50 -24.58
CA LYS A 228 32.66 -37.63 -25.28
C LYS A 228 33.90 -37.23 -26.07
N SER A 229 33.93 -35.99 -26.57
CA SER A 229 35.10 -35.44 -27.27
C SER A 229 36.24 -35.08 -26.31
N VAL A 230 35.94 -34.75 -25.05
CA VAL A 230 36.92 -34.45 -23.99
C VAL A 230 37.43 -35.73 -23.32
N GLU A 231 36.58 -36.73 -23.13
CA GLU A 231 36.92 -38.04 -22.55
C GLU A 231 37.91 -38.82 -23.44
N ALA A 232 37.81 -38.69 -24.77
CA ALA A 232 38.77 -39.26 -25.72
C ALA A 232 40.19 -38.63 -25.61
N MET A 233 40.33 -37.47 -24.96
CA MET A 233 41.60 -36.76 -24.78
C MET A 233 42.29 -37.09 -23.44
N LEU A 234 41.59 -37.68 -22.47
CA LEU A 234 42.08 -37.90 -21.11
C LEU A 234 42.48 -39.35 -20.79
N VAL A 235 42.28 -40.30 -21.70
CA VAL A 235 42.69 -41.70 -21.51
C VAL A 235 44.12 -41.91 -22.04
N THR A 236 45.11 -41.53 -21.23
CA THR A 236 46.46 -42.13 -21.25
C THR A 236 46.94 -42.25 -19.80
N GLN A 237 47.03 -43.50 -19.35
CA GLN A 237 47.36 -44.05 -18.00
C GLN A 237 48.73 -43.63 -17.41
N PRO A 238 49.18 -44.08 -16.19
CA PRO A 238 48.49 -44.76 -15.05
C PRO A 238 48.90 -44.34 -13.60
N ASP A 239 48.04 -44.73 -12.64
CA ASP A 239 48.17 -45.42 -11.32
C ASP A 239 49.19 -45.11 -10.18
N GLU A 240 48.57 -45.10 -8.97
CA GLU A 240 48.92 -45.60 -7.61
C GLU A 240 50.14 -45.10 -6.80
N SER A 241 49.85 -44.48 -5.64
CA SER A 241 49.95 -45.09 -4.28
C SER A 241 50.15 -44.03 -3.17
N GLY A 242 49.59 -44.26 -1.97
CA GLY A 242 50.07 -43.65 -0.72
C GLY A 242 49.03 -42.99 0.20
N THR A 243 48.66 -43.72 1.25
CA THR A 243 48.13 -43.29 2.57
C THR A 243 48.94 -42.12 3.18
N ASP A 244 48.49 -41.26 4.10
CA ASP A 244 47.70 -41.46 5.31
C ASP A 244 47.35 -40.09 5.95
N ASN A 245 46.23 -40.05 6.67
CA ASN A 245 45.81 -39.16 7.78
C ASN A 245 46.12 -37.64 7.79
N THR A 246 45.05 -36.83 7.82
CA THR A 246 45.07 -35.55 8.54
C THR A 246 43.72 -35.30 9.21
N ASP A 247 43.80 -35.14 10.53
CA ASP A 247 42.75 -34.81 11.47
C ASP A 247 42.09 -33.48 11.07
N GLY A 248 40.80 -33.53 10.77
CA GLY A 248 40.02 -32.40 10.28
C GLY A 248 39.51 -31.55 11.44
N ASP A 249 40.27 -30.50 11.72
CA ASP A 249 39.98 -29.40 12.64
C ASP A 249 38.52 -28.93 12.56
N LEU A 250 37.72 -29.31 13.57
CA LEU A 250 36.32 -28.93 13.73
C LEU A 250 36.17 -27.54 14.42
N SER A 251 37.20 -26.68 14.40
CA SER A 251 37.11 -25.30 14.88
C SER A 251 36.51 -24.33 13.84
N ASN A 252 36.37 -24.74 12.58
CA ASN A 252 35.77 -23.92 11.51
C ASN A 252 34.23 -23.95 11.45
N TYR A 253 33.55 -24.60 12.40
CA TYR A 253 32.08 -24.67 12.45
C TYR A 253 31.45 -23.94 13.64
N VAL A 254 32.21 -23.09 14.33
CA VAL A 254 31.64 -22.15 15.31
C VAL A 254 31.40 -20.82 14.58
N LEU A 255 30.13 -20.58 14.19
CA LEU A 255 29.68 -19.31 13.63
C LEU A 255 30.16 -18.15 14.53
N GLN A 256 30.96 -17.25 13.97
CA GLN A 256 31.34 -15.99 14.59
C GLN A 256 30.11 -15.07 14.66
N ILE A 257 29.49 -14.99 15.84
CA ILE A 257 28.40 -14.04 16.17
C ILE A 257 28.88 -12.57 16.11
N HIS A 258 30.20 -12.32 16.05
CA HIS A 258 30.77 -10.97 16.01
C HIS A 258 30.57 -10.27 14.65
N ASP A 259 30.60 -11.01 13.54
CA ASP A 259 30.42 -10.46 12.18
C ASP A 259 28.95 -10.10 11.90
N GLU A 260 27.99 -10.76 12.57
CA GLU A 260 26.57 -10.45 12.42
C GLU A 260 26.23 -9.07 12.98
N MET A 261 26.92 -8.64 14.05
CA MET A 261 26.70 -7.33 14.66
C MET A 261 27.17 -6.18 13.75
N GLU A 262 28.35 -6.33 13.12
CA GLU A 262 28.88 -5.36 12.14
C GLU A 262 28.02 -5.34 10.85
N LEU A 263 27.49 -6.51 10.45
CA LEU A 263 26.57 -6.63 9.33
C LEU A 263 25.21 -5.96 9.62
N VAL A 264 24.67 -6.12 10.84
CA VAL A 264 23.43 -5.48 11.29
C VAL A 264 23.60 -3.97 11.35
N GLU A 265 24.71 -3.46 11.91
CA GLU A 265 25.00 -2.02 11.96
C GLU A 265 25.14 -1.42 10.55
N THR A 266 25.88 -2.09 9.66
CA THR A 266 26.03 -1.66 8.27
C THR A 266 24.70 -1.68 7.52
N THR A 267 23.86 -2.68 7.77
CA THR A 267 22.54 -2.81 7.14
C THR A 267 21.58 -1.74 7.65
N LEU A 268 21.56 -1.49 8.96
CA LEU A 268 20.80 -0.41 9.58
C LEU A 268 21.22 0.96 9.04
N MET A 269 22.52 1.20 8.89
CA MET A 269 23.04 2.45 8.34
C MET A 269 22.55 2.66 6.89
N ARG A 270 22.54 1.60 6.05
CA ARG A 270 21.99 1.70 4.69
C ARG A 270 20.49 1.98 4.68
N ILE A 271 19.73 1.33 5.55
CA ILE A 271 18.28 1.55 5.67
C ILE A 271 17.99 2.97 6.14
N SER A 272 18.70 3.44 7.18
CA SER A 272 18.60 4.81 7.68
C SER A 272 18.92 5.84 6.59
N ASN A 273 20.01 5.64 5.85
CA ASN A 273 20.37 6.52 4.73
C ASN A 273 19.29 6.54 3.63
N SER A 274 18.69 5.38 3.32
CA SER A 274 17.60 5.28 2.35
C SER A 274 16.34 6.02 2.83
N VAL A 275 15.94 5.81 4.08
CA VAL A 275 14.78 6.49 4.70
C VAL A 275 15.00 8.00 4.77
N ASN A 276 16.18 8.44 5.21
CA ASN A 276 16.55 9.85 5.25
C ASN A 276 16.51 10.49 3.86
N SER A 277 16.94 9.76 2.83
CA SER A 277 16.81 10.24 1.45
C SER A 277 15.35 10.48 1.06
N TYR A 278 14.42 9.61 1.45
CA TYR A 278 12.99 9.82 1.17
C TYR A 278 12.41 11.00 1.95
N ILE A 279 12.83 11.23 3.20
CA ILE A 279 12.41 12.37 4.01
C ILE A 279 12.87 13.68 3.34
N LEU A 280 14.16 13.78 3.01
CA LEU A 280 14.76 14.98 2.41
C LEU A 280 14.20 15.28 1.01
N GLU A 281 13.87 14.25 0.23
CA GLU A 281 13.19 14.42 -1.06
C GLU A 281 11.77 14.95 -0.86
N ALA A 282 11.02 14.35 0.06
CA ALA A 282 9.63 14.71 0.33
C ALA A 282 9.48 16.11 0.98
N GLU A 283 10.45 16.54 1.78
CA GLU A 283 10.48 17.90 2.35
C GLU A 283 10.55 18.99 1.28
N LYS A 284 11.22 18.73 0.16
CA LYS A 284 11.30 19.66 -0.97
C LYS A 284 9.97 19.78 -1.72
N GLU A 285 9.10 18.77 -1.63
CA GLU A 285 7.77 18.76 -2.24
C GLU A 285 6.72 19.50 -1.39
N GLN A 286 7.06 19.98 -0.20
CA GLN A 286 6.11 20.60 0.71
C GLN A 286 5.46 21.86 0.11
N ASN A 287 4.14 21.94 0.24
CA ASN A 287 3.35 23.02 -0.33
C ASN A 287 3.30 24.26 0.56
N LYS A 288 3.74 25.37 -0.03
CA LYS A 288 3.80 26.67 0.62
C LYS A 288 2.42 27.26 0.89
N ASP A 289 1.41 26.99 0.06
CA ASP A 289 0.06 27.49 0.26
C ASP A 289 -0.59 26.88 1.51
N LEU A 290 -0.36 25.59 1.78
CA LEU A 290 -0.88 24.95 3.00
C LEU A 290 -0.25 25.58 4.25
N LEU A 291 1.05 25.87 4.23
CA LEU A 291 1.72 26.58 5.33
C LEU A 291 1.15 28.00 5.51
N GLU A 292 0.87 28.72 4.44
CA GLU A 292 0.22 30.05 4.48
C GLU A 292 -1.23 29.97 5.01
N LEU A 293 -1.96 28.89 4.71
CA LEU A 293 -3.27 28.66 5.30
C LEU A 293 -3.16 28.43 6.81
N LEU A 294 -2.20 27.61 7.23
CA LEU A 294 -1.90 27.34 8.64
C LEU A 294 -1.34 28.57 9.38
N ASP A 295 -0.87 29.61 8.68
CA ASP A 295 -0.56 30.91 9.31
C ASP A 295 -1.79 31.61 9.91
N LYS A 296 -2.98 31.20 9.49
CA LYS A 296 -4.25 31.71 10.02
C LYS A 296 -4.76 30.93 11.24
N PHE A 297 -3.99 29.95 11.72
CA PHE A 297 -4.28 29.19 12.91
C PHE A 297 -4.36 30.09 14.15
N THR A 298 -5.41 29.95 14.96
CA THR A 298 -5.70 30.81 16.11
C THR A 298 -5.95 30.04 17.41
N GLY A 299 -5.30 28.89 17.61
CA GLY A 299 -5.43 28.12 18.85
C GLY A 299 -6.72 27.32 18.91
N PHE A 300 -7.02 26.60 17.82
CA PHE A 300 -8.11 25.61 17.71
C PHE A 300 -9.54 26.15 17.87
N LYS A 301 -9.75 27.47 17.99
CA LYS A 301 -11.07 28.06 18.22
C LYS A 301 -12.07 27.73 17.10
N GLY A 302 -11.59 27.56 15.87
CA GLY A 302 -12.38 27.10 14.74
C GLY A 302 -12.97 25.70 14.89
N VAL A 303 -12.32 24.81 15.64
CA VAL A 303 -12.83 23.46 15.95
C VAL A 303 -14.10 23.56 16.80
N GLU A 304 -14.10 24.42 17.81
CA GLU A 304 -15.29 24.68 18.63
C GLU A 304 -16.38 25.39 17.82
N ASN A 305 -15.99 26.31 16.92
CA ASN A 305 -16.91 27.25 16.32
C ASN A 305 -17.67 26.74 15.09
N PHE A 306 -17.18 25.71 14.38
CA PHE A 306 -17.78 25.30 13.10
C PHE A 306 -19.19 24.71 13.25
N ASP A 307 -19.54 24.18 14.42
CA ASP A 307 -20.84 23.57 14.69
C ASP A 307 -21.30 23.90 16.13
N THR A 308 -22.59 23.79 16.43
CA THR A 308 -23.17 24.05 17.76
C THR A 308 -24.31 23.11 18.09
N ASP A 309 -24.55 22.88 19.39
CA ASP A 309 -25.63 22.02 19.88
C ASP A 309 -26.98 22.76 19.86
N HIS A 310 -26.96 24.08 19.66
CA HIS A 310 -28.17 24.89 19.46
C HIS A 310 -28.83 24.68 18.09
N VAL A 311 -28.12 24.09 17.11
CA VAL A 311 -28.68 23.73 15.81
C VAL A 311 -29.15 22.29 15.86
N GLN A 312 -30.46 22.09 15.72
CA GLN A 312 -31.05 20.75 15.74
C GLN A 312 -30.67 19.97 14.47
N SER A 313 -30.28 18.70 14.63
CA SER A 313 -30.04 17.81 13.49
C SER A 313 -31.30 17.65 12.63
N LEU A 314 -31.16 17.63 11.30
CA LEU A 314 -32.24 17.33 10.37
C LEU A 314 -32.59 15.82 10.33
N LEU A 315 -31.74 15.01 10.95
CA LEU A 315 -31.84 13.56 10.95
C LEU A 315 -32.34 13.06 12.30
N SER A 316 -33.14 12.00 12.27
CA SER A 316 -33.62 11.29 13.47
C SER A 316 -32.52 10.51 14.21
N PHE A 317 -31.35 10.38 13.59
CA PHE A 317 -30.13 9.80 14.16
C PHE A 317 -28.98 10.80 14.03
N GLU A 318 -28.03 10.72 14.94
CA GLU A 318 -26.85 11.59 14.93
C GLU A 318 -25.80 11.06 13.94
N ILE A 319 -25.32 11.95 13.06
CA ILE A 319 -24.15 11.67 12.22
C ILE A 319 -22.95 12.30 12.92
N VAL A 320 -21.98 11.48 13.32
CA VAL A 320 -20.70 11.93 13.87
C VAL A 320 -19.93 12.76 12.85
N ASN A 321 -19.15 13.73 13.30
CA ASN A 321 -18.26 14.47 12.42
C ASN A 321 -16.95 13.71 12.22
N SER A 322 -16.43 13.71 10.99
CA SER A 322 -15.03 13.36 10.72
C SER A 322 -14.21 14.65 10.57
N TRP A 323 -12.88 14.58 10.52
CA TRP A 323 -12.03 15.75 10.29
C TRP A 323 -12.26 16.38 8.91
N SER A 324 -12.34 15.54 7.87
CA SER A 324 -12.45 15.97 6.48
C SER A 324 -13.81 16.58 6.13
N LEU A 325 -14.88 16.15 6.81
CA LEU A 325 -16.25 16.59 6.52
C LEU A 325 -16.47 18.11 6.71
N PRO A 326 -16.20 18.72 7.88
CA PRO A 326 -16.34 20.15 8.07
C PRO A 326 -15.37 20.95 7.18
N ILE A 327 -14.15 20.45 6.93
CA ILE A 327 -13.18 21.10 6.04
C ILE A 327 -13.77 21.27 4.63
N VAL A 328 -14.32 20.19 4.05
CA VAL A 328 -14.94 20.24 2.72
C VAL A 328 -16.15 21.16 2.72
N THR A 329 -17.01 21.09 3.74
CA THR A 329 -18.21 21.94 3.85
C THR A 329 -17.88 23.43 3.94
N LEU A 330 -16.96 23.82 4.82
CA LEU A 330 -16.50 25.20 4.96
C LEU A 330 -15.88 25.72 3.65
N THR A 331 -15.13 24.86 2.95
CA THR A 331 -14.51 25.21 1.67
C THR A 331 -15.56 25.45 0.58
N CYS A 332 -16.63 24.66 0.53
CA CYS A 332 -17.74 24.87 -0.41
C CYS A 332 -18.35 26.28 -0.24
N ILE A 333 -18.62 26.69 1.00
CA ILE A 333 -19.15 28.02 1.32
C ILE A 333 -18.15 29.10 0.90
N ALA A 334 -16.87 28.94 1.24
CA ALA A 334 -15.82 29.91 0.96
C ALA A 334 -15.60 30.13 -0.55
N VAL A 335 -15.66 29.07 -1.35
CA VAL A 335 -15.47 29.11 -2.81
C VAL A 335 -16.66 29.76 -3.53
N ALA A 336 -17.87 29.65 -2.97
CA ALA A 336 -19.08 30.24 -3.53
C ALA A 336 -19.16 31.76 -3.38
N LEU A 337 -18.33 32.38 -2.52
CA LEU A 337 -18.35 33.83 -2.29
C LEU A 337 -17.93 34.62 -3.55
N PRO A 338 -18.78 35.51 -4.08
CA PRO A 338 -18.58 36.12 -5.41
C PRO A 338 -17.47 37.18 -5.45
N ASN A 339 -17.27 37.97 -4.40
CA ASN A 339 -16.35 39.10 -4.35
C ASN A 339 -14.95 38.75 -3.81
N ILE A 340 -14.62 37.45 -3.77
CA ILE A 340 -13.28 36.98 -3.41
C ILE A 340 -12.40 36.85 -4.66
N PRO A 341 -11.17 37.41 -4.66
CA PRO A 341 -10.23 37.26 -5.77
C PRO A 341 -10.00 35.79 -6.16
N LYS A 342 -9.95 35.51 -7.47
CA LYS A 342 -9.87 34.13 -7.99
C LYS A 342 -8.58 33.42 -7.56
N ASP A 343 -7.48 34.15 -7.47
CA ASP A 343 -6.19 33.69 -6.96
C ASP A 343 -6.30 33.22 -5.51
N LYS A 344 -6.97 33.98 -4.63
CA LYS A 344 -7.21 33.57 -3.24
C LYS A 344 -8.06 32.31 -3.13
N THR A 345 -9.12 32.21 -3.93
CA THR A 345 -9.96 30.99 -3.97
C THR A 345 -9.17 29.77 -4.45
N LYS A 346 -8.32 29.93 -5.48
CA LYS A 346 -7.46 28.85 -5.99
C LYS A 346 -6.38 28.42 -4.99
N SER A 347 -5.74 29.38 -4.32
CA SER A 347 -4.76 29.10 -3.27
C SER A 347 -5.41 28.34 -2.12
N LEU A 348 -6.63 28.73 -1.68
CA LEU A 348 -7.40 27.99 -0.68
C LEU A 348 -7.70 26.56 -1.14
N LEU A 349 -8.20 26.35 -2.36
CA LEU A 349 -8.48 25.01 -2.89
C LEU A 349 -7.24 24.11 -2.90
N ARG A 350 -6.10 24.63 -3.37
CA ARG A 350 -4.82 23.89 -3.38
C ARG A 350 -4.33 23.54 -1.97
N SER A 351 -4.45 24.49 -1.04
CA SER A 351 -4.10 24.28 0.37
C SER A 351 -4.97 23.20 1.00
N VAL A 352 -6.28 23.30 0.81
CA VAL A 352 -7.26 22.36 1.35
C VAL A 352 -7.11 20.98 0.72
N GLY A 353 -6.85 20.88 -0.59
CA GLY A 353 -6.67 19.59 -1.26
C GLY A 353 -5.50 18.80 -0.68
N GLU A 354 -4.37 19.46 -0.43
CA GLU A 354 -3.25 18.81 0.24
C GLU A 354 -3.52 18.54 1.73
N GLY A 355 -4.13 19.49 2.43
CA GLY A 355 -4.49 19.31 3.82
C GLY A 355 -5.45 18.12 4.03
N LEU A 356 -6.39 17.94 3.10
CA LEU A 356 -7.30 16.79 3.07
C LEU A 356 -6.55 15.48 2.79
N SER A 357 -5.50 15.47 1.96
CA SER A 357 -4.68 14.27 1.75
C SER A 357 -4.07 13.77 3.07
N TYR A 358 -3.54 14.67 3.90
CA TYR A 358 -3.02 14.31 5.22
C TYR A 358 -4.14 13.96 6.20
N THR A 359 -5.26 14.70 6.17
CA THR A 359 -6.45 14.44 6.98
C THR A 359 -7.00 13.03 6.72
N HIS A 360 -7.08 12.62 5.46
CA HIS A 360 -7.55 11.28 5.10
C HIS A 360 -6.58 10.18 5.59
N GLN A 361 -5.28 10.46 5.68
CA GLN A 361 -4.35 9.53 6.31
C GLN A 361 -4.58 9.41 7.82
N VAL A 362 -4.88 10.51 8.52
CA VAL A 362 -5.28 10.49 9.93
C VAL A 362 -6.55 9.65 10.10
N GLU A 363 -7.60 9.96 9.34
CA GLU A 363 -8.87 9.22 9.41
C GLU A 363 -8.72 7.75 9.05
N GLU A 364 -7.87 7.40 8.08
CA GLU A 364 -7.65 6.01 7.66
C GLU A 364 -6.97 5.16 8.73
N ASN A 365 -6.00 5.73 9.44
CA ASN A 365 -5.17 4.99 10.39
C ASN A 365 -5.74 5.04 11.82
N LEU A 366 -6.52 6.07 12.18
CA LEU A 366 -6.99 6.28 13.55
C LEU A 366 -8.53 6.20 13.73
N ASN A 367 -9.33 6.43 12.68
CA ASN A 367 -10.80 6.36 12.74
C ASN A 367 -11.32 5.20 11.87
N CYS A 368 -11.06 3.97 12.33
CA CYS A 368 -11.30 2.76 11.54
C CYS A 368 -12.75 2.24 11.62
N GLU A 369 -13.60 2.84 12.46
CA GLU A 369 -14.99 2.42 12.60
C GLU A 369 -15.78 2.66 11.31
N LYS A 370 -16.76 1.79 11.08
CA LYS A 370 -17.52 1.74 9.82
C LYS A 370 -18.17 3.08 9.45
N GLU A 371 -18.62 3.85 10.44
CA GLU A 371 -19.22 5.17 10.23
C GLU A 371 -18.21 6.18 9.68
N TYR A 372 -17.01 6.28 10.25
CA TYR A 372 -15.94 7.15 9.77
C TYR A 372 -15.42 6.72 8.40
N VAL A 373 -15.34 5.42 8.13
CA VAL A 373 -14.98 4.90 6.79
C VAL A 373 -16.01 5.36 5.73
N ASN A 374 -17.30 5.35 6.05
CA ASN A 374 -18.34 5.82 5.15
C ASN A 374 -18.27 7.33 4.93
N ILE A 375 -18.05 8.11 6.00
CA ILE A 375 -17.89 9.57 5.92
C ILE A 375 -16.65 9.91 5.08
N ARG A 376 -15.49 9.27 5.33
CA ARG A 376 -14.26 9.48 4.56
C ARG A 376 -14.46 9.21 3.06
N LYS A 377 -15.17 8.13 2.70
CA LYS A 377 -15.53 7.87 1.28
C LYS A 377 -16.42 8.97 0.71
N ALA A 378 -17.38 9.46 1.49
CA ALA A 378 -18.24 10.57 1.09
C ALA A 378 -17.43 11.86 0.86
N THR A 379 -16.49 12.19 1.76
CA THR A 379 -15.68 13.40 1.66
C THR A 379 -14.69 13.35 0.51
N ILE A 380 -14.07 12.19 0.22
CA ILE A 380 -13.22 12.01 -0.98
C ILE A 380 -14.00 12.30 -2.27
N ILE A 381 -15.22 11.74 -2.39
CA ILE A 381 -16.05 11.94 -3.58
C ILE A 381 -16.50 13.41 -3.69
N LEU A 382 -16.96 13.99 -2.58
CA LEU A 382 -17.43 15.36 -2.52
C LEU A 382 -16.30 16.34 -2.84
N TRP A 383 -15.12 16.14 -2.26
CA TRP A 383 -13.95 16.97 -2.52
C TRP A 383 -13.57 16.98 -4.00
N ASN A 384 -13.56 15.80 -4.63
CA ASN A 384 -13.28 15.70 -6.07
C ASN A 384 -14.28 16.52 -6.92
N GLU A 385 -15.56 16.56 -6.50
CA GLU A 385 -16.59 17.38 -7.13
C GLU A 385 -16.35 18.89 -6.95
N VAL A 386 -15.96 19.30 -5.73
CA VAL A 386 -15.67 20.70 -5.39
C VAL A 386 -14.42 21.18 -6.14
N GLU A 387 -13.34 20.43 -6.07
CA GLU A 387 -12.04 20.79 -6.64
C GLU A 387 -12.09 20.88 -8.18
N HIS A 388 -12.64 19.86 -8.84
CA HIS A 388 -12.57 19.77 -10.31
C HIS A 388 -13.78 20.35 -11.01
N LYS A 389 -14.96 20.33 -10.38
CA LYS A 389 -16.21 20.77 -11.01
C LYS A 389 -16.78 22.05 -10.40
N CYS A 390 -16.23 22.52 -9.27
CA CYS A 390 -16.80 23.63 -8.49
C CYS A 390 -18.29 23.37 -8.20
N LYS A 391 -18.60 22.17 -7.74
CA LYS A 391 -19.96 21.76 -7.40
C LYS A 391 -20.06 21.16 -6.02
N TRP A 392 -21.24 21.26 -5.44
CA TRP A 392 -21.65 20.58 -4.22
C TRP A 392 -23.00 19.91 -4.46
N LEU A 393 -23.05 18.57 -4.39
CA LEU A 393 -24.26 17.77 -4.67
C LEU A 393 -24.91 18.12 -6.02
N ASP A 394 -24.10 18.11 -7.09
CA ASP A 394 -24.44 18.49 -8.45
C ASP A 394 -24.84 19.97 -8.65
N LYS A 395 -24.84 20.80 -7.59
CA LYS A 395 -25.11 22.23 -7.67
C LYS A 395 -23.85 23.03 -7.89
N ALA A 396 -23.88 23.91 -8.88
CA ALA A 396 -22.76 24.79 -9.18
C ALA A 396 -22.51 25.75 -8.01
N LEU A 397 -21.25 25.84 -7.57
CA LEU A 397 -20.75 26.85 -6.64
C LEU A 397 -20.30 28.11 -7.41
N GLN A 398 -20.96 28.41 -8.54
CA GLN A 398 -20.54 29.50 -9.42
C GLN A 398 -20.81 30.84 -8.78
N LYS A 399 -19.79 31.69 -8.75
CA LYS A 399 -19.86 33.06 -8.20
C LYS A 399 -20.98 33.89 -8.83
N ASP A 400 -21.32 33.66 -10.10
CA ASP A 400 -22.36 34.41 -10.79
C ASP A 400 -23.76 34.16 -10.22
N ASP A 401 -24.06 32.95 -9.72
CA ASP A 401 -25.35 32.61 -9.10
C ASP A 401 -25.56 33.30 -7.73
N PHE A 402 -24.47 33.80 -7.15
CA PHE A 402 -24.45 34.52 -5.87
C PHE A 402 -24.14 36.01 -6.02
N ARG A 403 -23.95 36.50 -7.25
CA ARG A 403 -23.61 37.92 -7.49
C ARG A 403 -24.71 38.83 -6.96
N GLY A 404 -24.32 39.78 -6.11
CA GLY A 404 -25.24 40.76 -5.50
C GLY A 404 -25.99 40.25 -4.27
N LYS A 405 -25.79 38.99 -3.86
CA LYS A 405 -26.33 38.46 -2.61
C LYS A 405 -25.43 38.82 -1.43
N THR A 406 -26.03 39.05 -0.28
CA THR A 406 -25.34 39.21 1.00
C THR A 406 -24.79 37.87 1.50
N THR A 407 -23.80 37.91 2.38
CA THR A 407 -23.25 36.73 3.07
C THR A 407 -24.33 35.90 3.74
N ARG A 408 -25.29 36.56 4.40
CA ARG A 408 -26.44 35.94 5.07
C ARG A 408 -27.37 35.22 4.09
N GLU A 409 -27.64 35.81 2.92
CA GLU A 409 -28.46 35.17 1.88
C GLU A 409 -27.75 33.94 1.28
N ILE A 410 -26.43 34.00 1.10
CA ILE A 410 -25.63 32.87 0.62
C ILE A 410 -25.67 31.71 1.63
N LEU A 411 -25.44 32.00 2.92
CA LEU A 411 -25.51 31.00 3.98
C LEU A 411 -26.91 30.38 4.10
N LYS A 412 -27.97 31.20 4.06
CA LYS A 412 -29.35 30.72 4.05
C LYS A 412 -29.66 29.87 2.83
N TRP A 413 -29.09 30.19 1.66
CA TRP A 413 -29.26 29.37 0.47
C TRP A 413 -28.68 27.97 0.68
N PHE A 414 -27.47 27.85 1.23
CA PHE A 414 -26.87 26.55 1.55
C PHE A 414 -27.67 25.76 2.58
N SER A 415 -28.06 26.41 3.69
CA SER A 415 -28.88 25.80 4.73
C SER A 415 -30.22 25.30 4.20
N ASN A 416 -30.98 26.15 3.52
CA ASN A 416 -32.27 25.79 2.93
C ASN A 416 -32.12 24.65 1.93
N ARG A 417 -31.09 24.70 1.07
CA ARG A 417 -30.89 23.68 0.04
C ARG A 417 -30.51 22.33 0.63
N ALA A 418 -29.72 22.32 1.69
CA ALA A 418 -29.41 21.14 2.46
C ALA A 418 -30.66 20.56 3.13
N ASN A 419 -31.50 21.41 3.74
CA ASN A 419 -32.75 21.00 4.35
C ASN A 419 -33.74 20.42 3.32
N GLU A 420 -33.90 21.06 2.15
CA GLU A 420 -34.68 20.52 1.04
C GLU A 420 -34.20 19.13 0.63
N PHE A 421 -32.87 18.92 0.54
CA PHE A 421 -32.30 17.63 0.19
C PHE A 421 -32.63 16.55 1.24
N VAL A 422 -32.42 16.85 2.53
CA VAL A 422 -32.71 15.90 3.62
C VAL A 422 -34.21 15.58 3.69
N THR A 423 -35.08 16.58 3.53
CA THR A 423 -36.54 16.37 3.58
C THR A 423 -37.06 15.59 2.37
N GLU A 424 -36.51 15.80 1.17
CA GLU A 424 -36.80 14.98 -0.01
C GLU A 424 -36.35 13.53 0.18
N PHE A 425 -35.13 13.33 0.70
CA PHE A 425 -34.61 12.02 1.00
C PHE A 425 -35.48 11.28 2.03
N ASN A 426 -35.80 11.92 3.15
CA ASN A 426 -36.65 11.34 4.21
C ASN A 426 -38.05 10.95 3.70
N ARG A 427 -38.62 11.71 2.77
CA ARG A 427 -39.89 11.37 2.11
C ARG A 427 -39.77 10.12 1.24
N SER A 428 -38.63 9.88 0.62
CA SER A 428 -38.41 8.72 -0.27
C SER A 428 -38.25 7.39 0.47
N ILE A 429 -37.75 7.41 1.72
CA ILE A 429 -37.45 6.22 2.53
C ILE A 429 -38.56 5.83 3.51
N ASN A 430 -39.67 6.58 3.59
CA ASN A 430 -40.80 6.32 4.49
C ASN A 430 -40.41 6.05 5.97
N GLY A 431 -39.29 6.60 6.44
CA GLY A 431 -38.81 6.42 7.81
C GLY A 431 -38.06 5.11 8.10
N GLU A 432 -37.67 4.32 7.08
CA GLU A 432 -36.76 3.19 7.31
C GLU A 432 -35.37 3.68 7.74
N MET A 433 -34.84 3.06 8.79
CA MET A 433 -33.56 3.41 9.37
C MET A 433 -32.42 2.92 8.48
N VAL A 434 -31.71 3.85 7.85
CA VAL A 434 -30.59 3.53 6.96
C VAL A 434 -29.32 3.32 7.80
N GLN A 435 -28.88 2.07 7.95
CA GLN A 435 -27.63 1.74 8.68
C GLN A 435 -26.36 2.37 8.05
N ASN A 436 -26.43 2.81 6.79
CA ASN A 436 -25.35 3.51 6.08
C ASN A 436 -25.93 4.71 5.33
N PRO A 437 -25.98 5.93 5.92
CA PRO A 437 -26.54 7.08 5.24
C PRO A 437 -25.84 7.33 3.90
N PRO A 438 -26.56 7.69 2.83
CA PRO A 438 -25.93 8.07 1.57
C PRO A 438 -24.97 9.23 1.77
N LYS A 439 -23.91 9.27 0.96
CA LYS A 439 -22.90 10.34 1.00
C LYS A 439 -23.52 11.73 0.83
N GLU A 440 -24.57 11.84 0.02
CA GLU A 440 -25.27 13.09 -0.20
C GLU A 440 -26.02 13.55 1.05
N LEU A 441 -26.54 12.61 1.85
CA LEU A 441 -27.21 12.91 3.12
C LEU A 441 -26.21 13.40 4.18
N ILE A 442 -25.03 12.75 4.26
CA ILE A 442 -23.93 13.17 5.15
C ILE A 442 -23.50 14.60 4.81
N ALA A 443 -23.27 14.87 3.53
CA ALA A 443 -22.88 16.20 3.04
C ALA A 443 -23.96 17.27 3.29
N ALA A 444 -25.23 16.95 3.05
CA ALA A 444 -26.34 17.85 3.30
C ALA A 444 -26.47 18.18 4.80
N ASN A 445 -26.43 17.17 5.67
CA ASN A 445 -26.51 17.40 7.11
C ASN A 445 -25.38 18.29 7.63
N SER A 446 -24.14 18.03 7.19
CA SER A 446 -22.98 18.87 7.55
C SER A 446 -23.14 20.32 7.05
N MET A 447 -23.57 20.50 5.79
CA MET A 447 -23.81 21.83 5.22
C MET A 447 -24.88 22.61 6.00
N TYR A 448 -26.00 21.96 6.32
CA TYR A 448 -27.06 22.59 7.12
C TYR A 448 -26.53 23.04 8.48
N ARG A 449 -25.92 22.12 9.24
CA ARG A 449 -25.43 22.41 10.60
C ARG A 449 -24.41 23.55 10.62
N ILE A 450 -23.44 23.53 9.71
CA ILE A 450 -22.39 24.54 9.65
C ILE A 450 -22.95 25.89 9.19
N ALA A 451 -23.79 25.91 8.16
CA ALA A 451 -24.39 27.15 7.67
C ALA A 451 -25.28 27.83 8.73
N GLU A 452 -26.14 27.06 9.41
CA GLU A 452 -26.97 27.57 10.52
C GLU A 452 -26.12 28.01 11.72
N THR A 453 -25.06 27.28 12.05
CA THR A 453 -24.15 27.69 13.14
C THR A 453 -23.50 29.05 12.85
N ILE A 454 -23.03 29.26 11.62
CA ILE A 454 -22.45 30.54 11.21
C ILE A 454 -23.52 31.64 11.24
N LEU A 455 -24.74 31.37 10.77
CA LEU A 455 -25.86 32.32 10.79
C LEU A 455 -26.23 32.73 12.22
N LEU A 456 -26.32 31.78 13.16
CA LEU A 456 -26.62 32.05 14.57
C LEU A 456 -25.53 32.90 15.23
N ARG A 457 -24.26 32.64 14.92
CA ARG A 457 -23.14 33.43 15.44
C ARG A 457 -23.13 34.84 14.83
N ASP A 458 -23.47 34.98 13.56
CA ASP A 458 -23.58 36.28 12.88
C ASP A 458 -24.72 37.15 13.46
N GLU A 459 -25.84 36.56 13.91
CA GLU A 459 -26.94 37.29 14.57
C GLU A 459 -26.53 38.02 15.86
N SER A 460 -25.49 37.53 16.54
CA SER A 460 -24.96 38.18 17.74
C SER A 460 -24.14 39.45 17.44
N ASN A 461 -23.76 39.66 16.17
CA ASN A 461 -22.98 40.81 15.73
C ASN A 461 -23.90 41.96 15.27
N ARG A 462 -23.54 43.20 15.66
CA ARG A 462 -24.31 44.41 15.30
C ARG A 462 -24.11 44.87 13.86
N GLU A 463 -23.02 44.47 13.22
CA GLU A 463 -22.66 44.85 11.85
C GLU A 463 -22.75 43.65 10.90
N ALA A 464 -23.22 43.88 9.68
CA ALA A 464 -23.32 42.83 8.67
C ALA A 464 -21.92 42.36 8.24
N THR A 465 -21.65 41.06 8.40
CA THR A 465 -20.38 40.46 8.00
C THR A 465 -20.16 40.58 6.50
N THR A 466 -19.07 41.23 6.09
CA THR A 466 -18.70 41.35 4.67
C THR A 466 -18.20 40.01 4.12
N GLU A 467 -18.25 39.81 2.80
CA GLU A 467 -17.75 38.57 2.18
C GLU A 467 -16.26 38.33 2.48
N LYS A 468 -15.44 39.38 2.58
CA LYS A 468 -14.02 39.26 2.93
C LYS A 468 -13.83 38.77 4.37
N GLN A 469 -14.64 39.28 5.31
CA GLN A 469 -14.63 38.82 6.70
C GLN A 469 -15.11 37.37 6.81
N LEU A 470 -16.19 37.01 6.11
CA LEU A 470 -16.69 35.64 6.09
C LEU A 470 -15.65 34.68 5.49
N PHE A 471 -15.01 35.05 4.37
CA PHE A 471 -13.94 34.24 3.78
C PHE A 471 -12.74 34.04 4.73
N ALA A 472 -12.35 35.10 5.45
CA ALA A 472 -11.28 35.01 6.44
C ALA A 472 -11.67 34.11 7.61
N LEU A 473 -12.90 34.23 8.12
CA LEU A 473 -13.46 33.38 9.17
C LEU A 473 -13.47 31.91 8.75
N LEU A 474 -14.00 31.61 7.55
CA LEU A 474 -14.04 30.24 7.00
C LEU A 474 -12.61 29.68 6.83
N SER A 475 -11.69 30.48 6.29
CA SER A 475 -10.28 30.06 6.13
C SER A 475 -9.61 29.77 7.47
N GLY A 476 -9.87 30.59 8.49
CA GLY A 476 -9.36 30.39 9.85
C GLY A 476 -9.93 29.12 10.49
N MET A 477 -11.24 28.88 10.36
CA MET A 477 -11.85 27.63 10.85
C MET A 477 -11.26 26.39 10.19
N ILE A 478 -11.03 26.44 8.87
CA ILE A 478 -10.36 25.34 8.15
C ILE A 478 -8.94 25.13 8.69
N ALA A 479 -8.17 26.20 8.89
CA ALA A 479 -6.81 26.12 9.43
C ALA A 479 -6.77 25.54 10.85
N ASP A 480 -7.72 25.92 11.71
CA ASP A 480 -7.84 25.40 13.07
C ASP A 480 -8.19 23.90 13.08
N ILE A 481 -9.11 23.46 12.22
CA ILE A 481 -9.49 22.05 12.11
C ILE A 481 -8.34 21.21 11.53
N LEU A 482 -7.65 21.72 10.50
CA LEU A 482 -6.45 21.07 9.95
C LEU A 482 -5.34 20.98 11.02
N GLY A 483 -5.08 22.07 11.74
CA GLY A 483 -4.10 22.11 12.82
C GLY A 483 -4.38 21.08 13.90
N ALA A 484 -5.63 21.00 14.39
CA ALA A 484 -6.04 19.99 15.36
C ALA A 484 -5.87 18.56 14.81
N CYS A 485 -6.33 18.31 13.58
CA CYS A 485 -6.18 17.00 12.93
C CYS A 485 -4.70 16.60 12.84
N PHE A 486 -3.82 17.54 12.47
CA PHE A 486 -2.41 17.28 12.22
C PHE A 486 -1.57 17.01 13.47
N THR A 487 -2.09 17.31 14.67
CA THR A 487 -1.47 16.83 15.92
C THR A 487 -1.40 15.30 15.99
N ASN A 488 -2.23 14.60 15.22
CA ASN A 488 -2.22 13.14 15.13
C ASN A 488 -1.22 12.59 14.10
N LEU A 489 -0.57 13.42 13.28
CA LEU A 489 0.34 12.94 12.22
C LEU A 489 1.54 12.14 12.76
N PRO A 490 2.22 12.54 13.85
CA PRO A 490 3.30 11.74 14.43
C PRO A 490 2.84 10.31 14.75
N ARG A 491 1.63 10.17 15.32
CA ARG A 491 1.04 8.87 15.65
C ARG A 491 0.71 8.05 14.40
N VAL A 492 0.20 8.67 13.33
CA VAL A 492 -0.01 8.00 12.03
C VAL A 492 1.30 7.49 11.43
N ILE A 493 2.37 8.30 11.52
CA ILE A 493 3.71 7.94 11.04
C ILE A 493 4.21 6.71 11.81
N ILE A 494 4.07 6.69 13.14
CA ILE A 494 4.41 5.55 14.00
C ILE A 494 3.64 4.30 13.59
N VAL A 495 2.31 4.38 13.44
CA VAL A 495 1.47 3.23 13.03
C VAL A 495 1.92 2.67 11.68
N LYS A 496 2.24 3.53 10.71
CA LYS A 496 2.71 3.08 9.38
C LYS A 496 4.05 2.36 9.44
N CYS A 497 4.95 2.78 10.31
CA CYS A 497 6.24 2.13 10.44
C CYS A 497 6.15 0.75 11.11
N HIS A 498 5.16 0.54 11.98
CA HIS A 498 4.91 -0.72 12.67
C HIS A 498 3.98 -1.68 11.88
N GLU A 499 3.90 -1.54 10.55
CA GLU A 499 3.13 -2.46 9.71
C GLU A 499 3.59 -3.91 9.94
N SER A 500 2.67 -4.73 10.44
CA SER A 500 2.92 -6.13 10.82
C SER A 500 3.03 -7.07 9.62
N VAL A 501 2.44 -6.69 8.48
CA VAL A 501 2.48 -7.48 7.25
C VAL A 501 3.80 -7.21 6.55
N ILE A 502 4.73 -8.18 6.61
CA ILE A 502 6.10 -8.06 6.11
C ILE A 502 6.12 -7.61 4.64
N GLU A 503 5.22 -8.13 3.81
CA GLU A 503 5.11 -7.80 2.38
C GLU A 503 4.71 -6.34 2.14
N LYS A 504 4.11 -5.68 3.12
CA LYS A 504 3.70 -4.26 3.06
C LYS A 504 4.66 -3.34 3.81
N ARG A 505 5.48 -3.89 4.71
CA ARG A 505 6.30 -3.12 5.66
C ARG A 505 7.24 -2.14 4.96
N GLU A 506 7.96 -2.56 3.92
CA GLU A 506 8.84 -1.66 3.16
C GLU A 506 8.07 -0.47 2.54
N ALA A 507 6.96 -0.76 1.85
CA ALA A 507 6.13 0.26 1.22
C ALA A 507 5.50 1.20 2.26
N SER A 508 5.11 0.67 3.42
CA SER A 508 4.52 1.43 4.53
C SER A 508 5.56 2.34 5.19
N VAL A 509 6.76 1.85 5.48
CA VAL A 509 7.89 2.64 6.02
C VAL A 509 8.28 3.76 5.04
N LYS A 510 8.34 3.46 3.74
CA LYS A 510 8.58 4.48 2.70
C LYS A 510 7.47 5.53 2.67
N ALA A 511 6.21 5.14 2.83
CA ALA A 511 5.09 6.07 2.90
C ALA A 511 5.17 6.95 4.16
N ALA A 512 5.56 6.37 5.31
CA ALA A 512 5.78 7.08 6.56
C ALA A 512 6.92 8.11 6.45
N ALA A 513 8.05 7.73 5.85
CA ALA A 513 9.19 8.62 5.59
C ALA A 513 8.78 9.81 4.72
N LYS A 514 8.02 9.57 3.66
CA LYS A 514 7.50 10.64 2.79
C LYS A 514 6.50 11.55 3.52
N LEU A 515 5.62 10.98 4.34
CA LEU A 515 4.66 11.74 5.13
C LEU A 515 5.40 12.64 6.12
N LEU A 516 6.39 12.11 6.85
CA LEU A 516 7.23 12.86 7.77
C LEU A 516 7.94 14.01 7.06
N GLY A 517 8.60 13.76 5.92
CA GLY A 517 9.25 14.83 5.14
C GLY A 517 8.29 15.93 4.73
N LYS A 518 7.12 15.59 4.19
CA LYS A 518 6.10 16.57 3.76
C LYS A 518 5.49 17.37 4.90
N THR A 519 5.39 16.79 6.08
CA THR A 519 4.68 17.37 7.22
C THR A 519 5.62 17.92 8.31
N SER A 520 6.94 17.76 8.16
CA SER A 520 7.99 18.25 9.09
C SER A 520 7.72 19.66 9.63
N LYS A 521 7.68 20.67 8.76
CA LYS A 521 7.41 22.07 9.18
C LYS A 521 6.03 22.29 9.81
N ILE A 522 5.05 21.45 9.49
CA ILE A 522 3.73 21.49 10.11
C ILE A 522 3.83 20.95 11.55
N ILE A 523 4.51 19.82 11.72
CA ILE A 523 4.74 19.18 13.03
C ILE A 523 5.53 20.12 13.94
N GLU A 524 6.67 20.66 13.48
CA GLU A 524 7.50 21.62 14.23
C GLU A 524 6.69 22.83 14.74
N ARG A 525 5.75 23.31 13.92
CA ARG A 525 4.88 24.42 14.28
C ARG A 525 3.86 24.04 15.35
N LEU A 526 3.27 22.85 15.24
CA LEU A 526 2.25 22.37 16.17
C LEU A 526 2.85 21.96 17.51
N GLU A 527 4.11 21.50 17.55
CA GLU A 527 4.85 21.22 18.79
C GLU A 527 5.03 22.47 19.67
N ALA A 528 5.11 23.65 19.06
CA ALA A 528 5.18 24.92 19.80
C ALA A 528 3.82 25.36 20.38
N CYS A 529 2.72 24.66 20.08
CA CYS A 529 1.38 24.99 20.56
C CYS A 529 1.05 24.23 21.85
N GLU A 530 0.36 24.88 22.79
CA GLU A 530 -0.21 24.18 23.94
C GLU A 530 -1.33 23.24 23.47
N LEU A 531 -1.12 21.94 23.67
CA LEU A 531 -2.09 20.91 23.30
C LEU A 531 -3.10 20.66 24.44
N PRO A 532 -4.34 20.29 24.10
CA PRO A 532 -5.29 19.75 25.06
C PRO A 532 -4.70 18.63 25.91
N SER A 533 -4.89 18.71 27.23
CA SER A 533 -4.63 17.59 28.13
C SER A 533 -5.78 16.58 28.03
N MET A 534 -5.87 15.88 26.90
CA MET A 534 -6.84 14.81 26.67
C MET A 534 -6.12 13.51 26.29
N ASP A 535 -6.83 12.39 26.45
CA ASP A 535 -6.32 11.09 26.05
C ASP A 535 -5.98 11.05 24.54
N PRO A 536 -4.81 10.51 24.13
CA PRO A 536 -4.40 10.47 22.72
C PRO A 536 -5.41 9.78 21.79
N ASP A 537 -6.14 8.75 22.26
CA ASP A 537 -7.18 8.09 21.46
C ASP A 537 -8.37 9.00 21.24
N LYS A 538 -8.69 9.88 22.19
CA LYS A 538 -9.72 10.91 22.01
C LYS A 538 -9.28 12.02 21.06
N MET A 539 -7.99 12.35 21.03
CA MET A 539 -7.45 13.38 20.12
C MET A 539 -7.65 13.04 18.63
N SER A 540 -7.94 11.78 18.30
CA SER A 540 -8.19 11.37 16.92
C SER A 540 -9.61 11.72 16.43
N TYR A 541 -10.51 12.17 17.30
CA TYR A 541 -11.91 12.47 16.94
C TYR A 541 -12.22 13.96 17.12
N VAL A 542 -12.69 14.61 16.05
CA VAL A 542 -13.00 16.06 16.07
C VAL A 542 -14.09 16.41 17.09
N ASP A 543 -15.06 15.53 17.32
CA ASP A 543 -16.13 15.77 18.29
C ASP A 543 -15.61 15.73 19.75
N GLU A 544 -14.61 14.89 20.07
CA GLU A 544 -13.95 14.92 21.38
C GLU A 544 -13.18 16.22 21.60
N TRP A 545 -12.52 16.75 20.57
CA TRP A 545 -11.91 18.09 20.63
C TRP A 545 -12.94 19.18 20.92
N ARG A 546 -14.10 19.12 20.26
CA ARG A 546 -15.19 20.07 20.50
C ARG A 546 -15.71 19.99 21.93
N LEU A 547 -15.92 18.77 22.44
CA LEU A 547 -16.37 18.54 23.81
C LEU A 547 -15.36 19.10 24.82
N TYR A 548 -14.07 18.87 24.60
CA TYR A 548 -13.01 19.39 25.46
C TYR A 548 -12.94 20.92 25.45
N LEU A 549 -12.94 21.54 24.27
CA LEU A 549 -12.84 23.00 24.14
C LEU A 549 -14.06 23.73 24.73
N LYS A 550 -15.26 23.14 24.68
CA LYS A 550 -16.45 23.67 25.36
C LYS A 550 -16.33 23.68 26.89
N GLN A 551 -15.56 22.76 27.47
CA GLN A 551 -15.41 22.63 28.93
C GLN A 551 -14.38 23.59 29.54
N ILE A 552 -13.43 24.08 28.74
CA ILE A 552 -12.37 25.00 29.21
C ILE A 552 -12.90 26.43 29.40
N ILE A 553 -14.07 26.76 28.86
CA ILE A 553 -14.66 28.09 28.98
C ILE A 553 -15.49 28.14 30.29
N PRO A 554 -15.08 28.93 31.30
CA PRO A 554 -15.82 29.06 32.56
C PRO A 554 -17.18 29.75 32.42
#